data_AF-A0A9X8YLS5-F1
#
_entry.id   AF-A0A9X8YLS5-F1
#
_cell.length_a   1.000
_cell.length_b   1.000
_cell.length_c   1.000
_cell.angle_alpha   90.00
_cell.angle_beta   90.00
_cell.angle_gamma   90.00
#
_symmetry.space_group_name_H-M   'P 1'
#
loop_
_entity.id
_entity.type
_entity.pdbx_description
1 polymer ?
#
loop_
_entity_poly.entity_id
_entity_poly.type
_entity_poly.pdbx_seq_one_letter_code
_entity_poly.pdbx_strand_id
1 'polypeptide(L)'
;LAATDKRASEVKIACFGLAFKPNIDDLRESPAVEVAHLIAEWHVGETLAVEPNVEQLPKSLAGHVTLTPIAEALQQADVIVMLVDHQQFKAIRPEDVKQTWVVDTKGVWR
;
A
#
# COMPACT_ATOMS: atom_id res chain seq x y z
N LEU A 1 12.63 9.30 11.13
CA LEU A 1 12.23 10.64 10.62
C LEU A 1 13.42 11.58 10.40
N ALA A 2 14.56 11.44 11.11
CA ALA A 2 15.75 12.27 10.89
C ALA A 2 16.47 12.09 9.53
N ALA A 3 16.09 11.10 8.71
CA ALA A 3 16.73 10.83 7.42
C ALA A 3 16.12 11.62 6.24
N THR A 4 14.89 12.13 6.39
CA THR A 4 14.13 12.74 5.27
C THR A 4 13.64 14.16 5.57
N ASP A 5 13.93 14.72 6.75
CA ASP A 5 13.42 16.01 7.25
C ASP A 5 11.89 16.18 7.20
N LYS A 6 11.17 15.06 7.00
CA LYS A 6 9.70 15.01 6.96
C LYS A 6 9.14 14.85 8.36
N ARG A 7 8.05 15.55 8.64
CA ARG A 7 7.19 15.30 9.81
C ARG A 7 6.40 14.02 9.59
N ALA A 8 5.95 13.38 10.67
CA ALA A 8 5.12 12.18 10.58
C ALA A 8 3.86 12.38 9.71
N SER A 9 3.25 13.57 9.75
CA SER A 9 2.09 13.94 8.93
C SER A 9 2.38 14.07 7.43
N GLU A 10 3.65 14.20 7.04
CA GLU A 10 4.08 14.35 5.65
C GLU A 10 4.57 13.02 5.05
N VAL A 11 4.74 12.00 5.89
CA VAL A 11 5.11 10.65 5.45
C VAL A 11 3.89 9.98 4.85
N LYS A 12 4.04 9.44 3.64
CA LYS A 12 2.99 8.63 3.01
C LYS A 12 3.32 7.14 3.07
N ILE A 13 2.35 6.34 3.52
CA ILE A 13 2.48 4.88 3.58
C ILE A 13 1.57 4.26 2.52
N ALA A 14 2.12 3.48 1.60
CA ALA A 14 1.34 2.76 0.59
C ALA A 14 1.22 1.27 0.91
N CYS A 15 -0.01 0.80 1.05
CA CYS A 15 -0.36 -0.61 1.22
C CYS A 15 -0.62 -1.23 -0.16
N PHE A 16 0.28 -2.10 -0.60
CA PHE A 16 0.21 -2.82 -1.87
C PHE A 16 -0.52 -4.14 -1.69
N GLY A 17 -1.69 -4.24 -2.31
CA GLY A 17 -2.58 -5.38 -2.26
C GLY A 17 -3.58 -5.28 -1.13
N LEU A 18 -4.86 -5.46 -1.44
CA LEU A 18 -5.95 -5.49 -0.47
C LEU A 18 -6.79 -6.75 -0.58
N ALA A 19 -6.79 -7.45 -1.72
CA ALA A 19 -7.55 -8.69 -1.86
C ALA A 19 -7.06 -9.80 -0.92
N PHE A 20 -7.93 -10.75 -0.58
CA PHE A 20 -7.51 -11.86 0.31
C PHE A 20 -6.56 -12.85 -0.38
N LYS A 21 -6.49 -12.82 -1.72
CA LYS A 21 -5.58 -13.61 -2.57
C LYS A 21 -5.09 -12.77 -3.75
N PRO A 22 -3.96 -13.16 -4.39
CA PRO A 22 -3.48 -12.49 -5.59
C PRO A 22 -4.45 -12.59 -6.77
N ASN A 23 -4.50 -11.51 -7.55
CA ASN A 23 -5.16 -11.40 -8.87
C ASN A 23 -6.68 -11.60 -8.87
N ILE A 24 -7.33 -11.26 -7.77
CA ILE A 24 -8.79 -11.23 -7.66
C ILE A 24 -9.22 -9.87 -7.10
N ASP A 25 -10.50 -9.56 -7.24
CA ASP A 25 -11.14 -8.31 -6.81
C ASP A 25 -11.85 -8.42 -5.46
N ASP A 26 -11.85 -9.60 -4.84
CA ASP A 26 -12.57 -9.84 -3.59
C ASP A 26 -11.79 -9.34 -2.37
N LEU A 27 -12.34 -8.29 -1.74
CA LEU A 27 -11.80 -7.64 -0.55
C LEU A 27 -12.49 -8.09 0.74
N ARG A 28 -13.52 -8.93 0.66
CA ARG A 28 -14.29 -9.36 1.84
C ARG A 28 -13.41 -10.25 2.72
N GLU A 29 -13.50 -10.00 4.03
CA GLU A 29 -12.75 -10.76 5.06
C GLU A 29 -11.23 -10.79 4.80
N SER A 30 -10.70 -9.81 4.06
CA SER A 30 -9.28 -9.74 3.74
C SER A 30 -8.49 -9.24 4.94
N PRO A 31 -7.47 -9.99 5.42
CA PRO A 31 -6.55 -9.50 6.44
C PRO A 31 -5.77 -8.26 5.97
N ALA A 32 -5.55 -8.11 4.66
CA ALA A 32 -4.84 -6.94 4.11
C ALA A 32 -5.66 -5.65 4.26
N VAL A 33 -6.99 -5.74 4.15
CA VAL A 33 -7.89 -4.60 4.43
C VAL A 33 -7.80 -4.19 5.89
N GLU A 34 -7.76 -5.15 6.81
CA GLU A 34 -7.61 -4.87 8.24
C GLU A 34 -6.28 -4.19 8.55
N VAL A 35 -5.17 -4.68 7.98
CA VAL A 35 -3.86 -4.04 8.14
C VAL A 35 -3.85 -2.61 7.59
N ALA A 36 -4.41 -2.38 6.40
CA ALA A 36 -4.49 -1.03 5.82
C ALA A 36 -5.33 -0.09 6.69
N HIS A 37 -6.42 -0.58 7.28
CA HIS A 37 -7.26 0.18 8.21
C HIS A 37 -6.49 0.54 9.49
N LEU A 38 -5.83 -0.43 10.14
CA LEU A 38 -5.04 -0.20 11.34
C LEU A 38 -3.89 0.79 11.12
N ILE A 39 -3.23 0.72 9.95
CA ILE A 39 -2.21 1.70 9.57
C ILE A 39 -2.83 3.09 9.45
N ALA A 40 -3.98 3.22 8.79
CA ALA A 40 -4.66 4.50 8.60
C ALA A 40 -5.18 5.12 9.90
N GLU A 41 -5.59 4.30 10.87
CA GLU A 41 -6.00 4.78 12.20
C GLU A 41 -4.81 5.25 13.05
N TRP A 42 -3.68 4.52 12.99
CA TRP A 42 -2.50 4.81 13.79
C TRP A 42 -1.65 5.95 13.21
N HIS A 43 -1.55 6.02 11.87
CA HIS A 43 -0.68 6.95 11.16
C HIS A 43 -1.37 8.29 10.96
N VAL A 44 -0.72 9.38 11.35
CA VAL A 44 -1.25 10.74 11.21
C VAL A 44 -1.12 11.30 9.79
N GLY A 45 -0.25 10.71 8.96
CA GLY A 45 -0.09 11.10 7.56
C GLY A 45 -1.03 10.33 6.63
N GLU A 46 -0.82 10.51 5.33
CA GLU A 46 -1.67 9.87 4.32
C GLU A 46 -1.34 8.37 4.17
N THR A 47 -2.40 7.55 4.14
CA THR A 47 -2.30 6.12 3.82
C THR A 47 -2.91 5.88 2.43
N LEU A 48 -2.10 5.33 1.53
CA LEU A 48 -2.47 4.99 0.17
C LEU A 48 -2.80 3.50 0.10
N ALA A 49 -3.89 3.16 -0.57
CA ALA A 49 -4.27 1.79 -0.88
C ALA A 49 -4.01 1.52 -2.36
N VAL A 50 -3.24 0.48 -2.67
CA VAL A 50 -2.90 0.11 -4.05
C VAL A 50 -3.45 -1.28 -4.32
N GLU A 51 -4.59 -1.36 -5.01
CA GLU A 51 -5.20 -2.62 -5.43
C GLU A 51 -5.58 -2.54 -6.92
N PRO A 52 -4.84 -3.22 -7.82
CA PRO A 52 -5.06 -3.09 -9.27
C PRO A 52 -6.31 -3.80 -9.77
N ASN A 53 -6.96 -4.64 -8.96
CA ASN A 53 -8.11 -5.44 -9.41
C ASN A 53 -9.46 -4.88 -8.95
N VAL A 54 -9.50 -3.71 -8.31
CA VAL A 54 -10.74 -3.09 -7.85
C VAL A 54 -10.83 -1.64 -8.30
N GLU A 55 -12.07 -1.16 -8.48
CA GLU A 55 -12.33 0.25 -8.78
C GLU A 55 -12.75 1.05 -7.53
N GLN A 56 -13.15 0.35 -6.47
CA GLN A 56 -13.72 0.96 -5.26
C GLN A 56 -13.24 0.24 -4.01
N LEU A 57 -13.05 1.01 -2.94
CA LEU A 57 -12.69 0.50 -1.62
C LEU A 57 -13.92 0.05 -0.83
N PRO A 58 -13.76 -0.91 0.10
CA PRO A 58 -14.81 -1.26 1.03
C PRO A 58 -15.10 -0.08 1.96
N LYS A 59 -16.32 -0.04 2.51
CA LYS A 59 -16.76 1.04 3.43
C LYS A 59 -15.87 1.21 4.66
N SER A 60 -15.21 0.15 5.11
CA SER A 60 -14.25 0.18 6.23
C SER A 60 -13.02 1.05 5.95
N LEU A 61 -12.68 1.25 4.68
CA LEU A 61 -11.53 2.05 4.25
C LEU A 61 -11.95 3.41 3.69
N ALA A 62 -13.24 3.62 3.42
CA ALA A 62 -13.75 4.87 2.87
C ALA A 62 -13.49 6.04 3.82
N GLY A 63 -12.77 7.06 3.34
CA GLY A 63 -12.39 8.24 4.13
C GLY A 63 -11.16 8.06 5.03
N HIS A 64 -10.64 6.83 5.16
CA HIS A 64 -9.42 6.54 5.91
C HIS A 64 -8.18 6.40 5.01
N VAL A 65 -8.37 5.90 3.79
CA VAL A 65 -7.29 5.72 2.81
C VAL A 65 -7.70 6.21 1.43
N THR A 66 -6.71 6.53 0.61
CA THR A 66 -6.90 6.93 -0.79
C THR A 66 -6.60 5.73 -1.70
N LEU A 67 -7.54 5.31 -2.56
CA LEU A 67 -7.25 4.32 -3.60
C LEU A 67 -6.36 4.98 -4.65
N THR A 68 -5.17 4.43 -4.86
CA THR A 68 -4.11 5.05 -5.64
C THR A 68 -3.54 4.06 -6.67
N PRO A 69 -3.39 4.47 -7.95
CA PRO A 69 -2.72 3.65 -8.95
C PRO A 69 -1.27 3.34 -8.57
N ILE A 70 -0.79 2.17 -9.01
CA ILE A 70 0.58 1.69 -8.75
C ILE A 70 1.65 2.76 -9.04
N ALA A 71 1.60 3.36 -10.23
CA ALA A 71 2.61 4.34 -10.66
C ALA A 71 2.64 5.58 -9.76
N GLU A 72 1.48 6.04 -9.31
CA GLU A 72 1.37 7.20 -8.43
C GLU A 72 1.87 6.87 -7.02
N ALA A 73 1.53 5.68 -6.50
CA ALA A 73 2.02 5.22 -5.21
C ALA A 73 3.55 5.08 -5.20
N LEU A 74 4.15 4.53 -6.26
CA LEU A 74 5.61 4.44 -6.40
C LEU A 74 6.30 5.81 -6.48
N GLN A 75 5.60 6.87 -6.89
CA GLN A 75 6.14 8.23 -6.93
C GLN A 75 6.01 8.96 -5.59
N GLN A 76 4.90 8.75 -4.88
CA GLN A 76 4.53 9.56 -3.72
C GLN A 76 4.83 8.91 -2.37
N ALA A 77 4.85 7.58 -2.31
CA ALA A 77 5.03 6.85 -1.07
C ALA A 77 6.46 7.00 -0.54
N ASP A 78 6.57 7.20 0.77
CA ASP A 78 7.84 7.12 1.51
C ASP A 78 8.11 5.70 2.01
N VAL A 79 7.02 5.01 2.36
CA VAL A 79 7.03 3.64 2.89
C VAL A 79 6.09 2.78 2.05
N ILE A 80 6.54 1.59 1.69
CA ILE A 80 5.71 0.56 1.06
C ILE A 80 5.49 -0.59 2.03
N VAL A 81 4.26 -1.09 2.06
CA VAL A 81 3.88 -2.32 2.76
C VAL A 81 3.26 -3.27 1.73
N MET A 82 3.95 -4.35 1.38
CA MET A 82 3.45 -5.37 0.46
C MET A 82 2.63 -6.40 1.24
N LEU A 83 1.32 -6.42 1.02
CA LEU A 83 0.36 -7.28 1.71
C LEU A 83 -0.13 -8.43 0.84
N VAL A 84 -0.16 -8.27 -0.49
CA VAL A 84 -0.61 -9.29 -1.45
C VAL A 84 0.23 -9.23 -2.73
N ASP A 85 0.67 -10.38 -3.23
CA ASP A 85 1.64 -10.50 -4.32
C ASP A 85 0.99 -10.64 -5.71
N HIS A 86 0.22 -9.62 -6.11
CA HIS A 86 -0.38 -9.54 -7.44
C HIS A 86 0.67 -9.60 -8.57
N GLN A 87 0.30 -10.14 -9.73
CA GLN A 87 1.17 -10.23 -10.90
C GLN A 87 1.67 -8.85 -11.34
N GLN A 88 0.82 -7.83 -11.26
CA GLN A 88 1.15 -6.45 -11.55
C GLN A 88 2.30 -5.93 -10.67
N PHE A 89 2.40 -6.40 -9.43
CA PHE A 89 3.48 -6.01 -8.52
C PHE A 89 4.77 -6.78 -8.81
N LYS A 90 4.66 -8.08 -9.10
CA LYS A 90 5.81 -8.91 -9.51
C LYS A 90 6.45 -8.44 -10.82
N ALA A 91 5.68 -7.77 -11.67
CA ALA A 91 6.16 -7.20 -12.93
C ALA A 91 6.94 -5.88 -12.74
N ILE A 92 6.92 -5.28 -11.55
CA ILE A 92 7.70 -4.08 -11.25
C ILE A 92 9.16 -4.49 -11.08
N ARG A 93 10.06 -3.79 -11.78
CA ARG A 93 11.49 -4.03 -11.66
C ARG A 93 11.99 -3.46 -10.34
N PRO A 94 12.93 -4.12 -9.65
CA PRO A 94 13.47 -3.62 -8.38
C PRO A 94 14.01 -2.18 -8.46
N GLU A 95 14.59 -1.78 -9.59
CA GLU A 95 15.09 -0.41 -9.82
C GLU A 95 14.00 0.68 -9.83
N ASP A 96 12.74 0.29 -10.04
CA ASP A 96 11.60 1.21 -10.05
C ASP A 96 11.06 1.45 -8.62
N VAL A 97 11.43 0.61 -7.65
CA VAL A 97 11.07 0.75 -6.22
C VAL A 97 12.15 1.58 -5.53
N LYS A 98 11.91 2.88 -5.39
CA LYS A 98 12.89 3.86 -4.85
C LYS A 98 12.70 4.18 -3.37
N GLN A 99 11.67 3.60 -2.76
CA GLN A 99 11.31 3.86 -1.37
C GLN A 99 12.41 3.39 -0.43
N THR A 100 12.73 4.24 0.54
CA THR A 100 13.75 3.92 1.55
C THR A 100 13.31 2.75 2.44
N TRP A 101 12.00 2.61 2.67
CA TRP A 101 11.45 1.61 3.57
C TRP A 101 10.42 0.76 2.84
N VAL A 102 10.72 -0.53 2.72
CA VAL A 102 9.82 -1.53 2.14
C VAL A 102 9.64 -2.66 3.13
N VAL A 103 8.40 -2.85 3.58
CA VAL A 103 7.98 -4.00 4.39
C VAL A 103 7.36 -5.02 3.45
N ASP A 104 8.16 -5.99 3.02
CA ASP A 104 7.71 -7.02 2.10
C ASP A 104 7.37 -8.34 2.80
N THR A 105 6.07 -8.55 3.04
CA THR A 105 5.57 -9.78 3.68
C THR A 105 5.52 -10.98 2.73
N LYS A 106 5.72 -10.77 1.42
CA LYS A 106 5.58 -11.78 0.36
C LYS A 106 6.89 -12.14 -0.34
N GLY A 107 7.94 -11.34 -0.16
CA GLY A 107 9.26 -11.58 -0.73
C GLY A 107 9.33 -11.33 -2.24
N VAL A 108 8.56 -10.37 -2.75
CA VAL A 108 8.48 -9.98 -4.16
C VAL A 108 9.61 -9.04 -4.58
N TRP A 109 10.00 -8.08 -3.73
CA TRP A 109 10.95 -7.00 -4.05
C TRP A 109 12.22 -7.03 -3.18
N ARG A 110 12.69 -8.23 -2.85
CA ARG A 110 13.97 -8.40 -2.15
C ARG A 110 15.17 -8.25 -3.07
#